data_AF-A0A0E3Q2M8-F1
#
_entry.id   AF-A0A0E3Q2M8-F1
#
_cell.length_a   1.000
_cell.length_b   1.000
_cell.length_c   1.000
_cell.angle_alpha   90.00
_cell.angle_beta   90.00
_cell.angle_gamma   90.00
#
_symmetry.space_group_name_H-M   'P 1'
#
loop_
_entity.id
_entity.type
_entity.pdbx_description
1 polymer ?
#
loop_
_entity_poly.entity_id
_entity_poly.type
_entity_poly.pdbx_seq_one_letter_code
_entity_poly.pdbx_strand_id
1 'polypeptide(L)'
;MKVLADGSIFMLRDVSLQTRTKKRTKANDTFMTIVQTAKKLGISAYQYICDRVPNKFEMPSLAQPIRKKSSLSGNPSISTQFEEDT
;
A
#
# COMPACT_ATOMS: atom_id res chain seq x y z
N MET A 1 -17.06 29.70 1.31
CA MET A 1 -16.85 30.77 2.30
C MET A 1 -17.60 30.37 3.54
N LYS A 2 -16.93 30.25 4.69
CA LYS A 2 -17.58 29.86 5.94
C LYS A 2 -17.24 30.91 6.99
N VAL A 3 -18.27 31.56 7.51
CA VAL A 3 -18.17 32.55 8.57
C VAL A 3 -18.29 31.81 9.90
N LEU A 4 -17.34 32.05 10.80
CA LEU A 4 -17.33 31.47 12.14
C LEU A 4 -18.16 32.34 13.10
N ALA A 5 -18.54 31.78 14.25
CA ALA A 5 -19.46 32.44 15.19
C ALA A 5 -18.90 33.74 15.79
N ASP A 6 -17.58 33.95 15.74
CA ASP A 6 -16.86 35.15 16.16
C ASP A 6 -16.76 36.21 15.05
N GLY A 7 -17.35 35.98 13.89
CA GLY A 7 -17.32 36.89 12.73
C GLY A 7 -16.06 36.77 11.87
N SER A 8 -15.13 35.86 12.20
CA SER A 8 -13.95 35.63 11.39
C SER A 8 -14.28 34.82 10.12
N ILE A 9 -13.60 35.14 9.01
CA ILE A 9 -13.80 34.48 7.72
C ILE A 9 -12.68 33.47 7.51
N PHE A 10 -13.03 32.18 7.42
CA PHE A 10 -12.09 31.15 7.03
C PHE A 10 -12.29 30.75 5.56
N MET A 11 -11.24 30.94 4.75
CA MET A 11 -11.21 30.52 3.35
C MET A 11 -10.55 29.15 3.24
N LEU A 12 -11.38 28.09 3.25
CA LEU A 12 -10.96 26.78 2.77
C LEU A 12 -10.58 26.92 1.29
N ARG A 13 -9.29 26.73 0.97
CA ARG A 13 -8.87 26.62 -0.42
C ARG A 13 -9.32 25.26 -0.94
N ASP A 14 -10.03 25.27 -2.06
CA ASP A 14 -10.24 24.04 -2.80
C ASP A 14 -8.90 23.61 -3.40
N VAL A 15 -8.38 22.48 -2.92
CA VAL A 15 -7.17 21.88 -3.45
C VAL A 15 -7.61 20.78 -4.39
N SER A 16 -7.66 21.08 -5.69
CA SER A 16 -7.95 20.05 -6.69
C SER A 16 -6.83 19.01 -6.72
N LEU A 17 -7.17 17.77 -6.38
CA LEU A 17 -6.24 16.62 -6.39
C LEU A 17 -6.01 16.05 -7.80
N GLN A 18 -6.55 16.72 -8.83
CA GLN A 18 -6.43 16.31 -10.22
C GLN A 18 -4.99 16.43 -10.71
N THR A 19 -4.49 15.37 -11.35
CA THR A 19 -3.15 15.34 -11.94
C THR A 19 -3.18 15.89 -13.35
N ARG A 20 -2.39 16.93 -13.64
CA ARG A 20 -2.28 17.53 -14.99
C ARG A 20 -1.23 16.84 -15.88
N THR A 21 -0.29 16.11 -15.28
CA THR A 21 0.84 15.47 -15.97
C THR A 21 0.85 13.95 -15.74
N LYS A 22 1.19 13.19 -16.79
CA LYS A 22 1.27 11.71 -16.76
C LYS A 22 2.16 11.18 -15.64
N LYS A 23 3.29 11.85 -15.37
CA LYS A 23 4.21 11.50 -14.27
C LYS A 23 3.53 11.57 -12.90
N ARG A 24 2.70 12.60 -12.68
CA ARG A 24 1.98 12.78 -11.41
C ARG A 24 0.86 11.73 -11.27
N THR A 25 0.16 11.42 -12.35
CA THR A 25 -0.83 10.33 -12.39
C THR A 25 -0.20 9.01 -12.01
N LYS A 26 0.91 8.64 -12.67
CA LYS A 26 1.64 7.40 -12.38
C LYS A 26 2.12 7.33 -10.92
N ALA A 27 2.63 8.43 -10.38
CA ALA A 27 3.05 8.48 -8.97
C ALA A 27 1.85 8.28 -8.02
N ASN A 28 0.72 8.91 -8.32
CA ASN A 28 -0.52 8.76 -7.54
C ASN A 28 -1.03 7.31 -7.61
N ASP A 29 -1.14 6.72 -8.80
CA ASP A 29 -1.58 5.34 -8.99
C ASP A 29 -0.71 4.34 -8.23
N THR A 30 0.61 4.56 -8.27
CA THR A 30 1.58 3.73 -7.52
C THR A 30 1.34 3.83 -6.02
N PHE A 31 1.18 5.06 -5.50
CA PHE A 31 0.91 5.31 -4.09
C PHE A 31 -0.41 4.65 -3.66
N MET A 32 -1.47 4.82 -4.45
CA MET A 32 -2.78 4.23 -4.18
C MET A 32 -2.72 2.69 -4.17
N THR A 33 -1.97 2.09 -5.09
CA THR A 33 -1.78 0.63 -5.14
C THR A 33 -1.10 0.10 -3.88
N ILE A 34 -0.06 0.79 -3.40
CA ILE A 34 0.65 0.42 -2.16
C ILE A 34 -0.29 0.52 -0.95
N VAL A 35 -1.02 1.63 -0.83
CA VAL A 35 -1.94 1.85 0.29
C VAL A 35 -3.04 0.80 0.32
N GLN A 36 -3.65 0.49 -0.82
CA GLN A 36 -4.68 -0.56 -0.92
C GLN A 36 -4.13 -1.94 -0.58
N THR A 37 -2.93 -2.27 -1.05
CA THR A 37 -2.28 -3.55 -0.76
C THR A 37 -1.95 -3.68 0.72
N ALA A 38 -1.36 -2.65 1.32
CA ALA A 38 -1.08 -2.60 2.75
C ALA A 38 -2.37 -2.75 3.59
N LYS A 39 -3.46 -2.09 3.18
CA LYS A 39 -4.79 -2.24 3.81
C LYS A 39 -5.31 -3.68 3.73
N LYS A 40 -5.20 -4.35 2.58
CA LYS A 40 -5.57 -5.78 2.42
C LYS A 40 -4.73 -6.72 3.29
N LEU A 41 -3.50 -6.33 3.60
CA LEU A 41 -2.58 -7.11 4.42
C LEU A 41 -2.67 -6.78 5.92
N GLY A 42 -3.32 -5.68 6.30
CA GLY A 42 -3.36 -5.19 7.68
C GLY A 42 -2.05 -4.52 8.13
N ILE A 43 -1.27 -4.00 7.19
CA ILE A 43 0.04 -3.37 7.44
C ILE A 43 -0.11 -1.85 7.33
N SER A 44 0.63 -1.10 8.15
CA SER A 44 0.68 0.37 8.05
C SER A 44 1.40 0.80 6.77
N ALA A 45 0.67 1.44 5.85
CA ALA A 45 1.22 1.96 4.61
C ALA A 45 2.27 3.07 4.86
N TYR A 46 2.08 3.90 5.90
CA TYR A 46 3.01 4.96 6.25
C TYR A 46 4.37 4.40 6.67
N GLN A 47 4.36 3.42 7.57
CA GLN A 47 5.60 2.79 8.06
C GLN A 47 6.34 2.08 6.92
N TYR A 48 5.61 1.43 6.01
CA TYR A 48 6.18 0.82 4.81
C TYR A 48 6.86 1.85 3.89
N ILE A 49 6.24 3.01 3.68
CA ILE A 49 6.83 4.06 2.82
C ILE A 49 8.06 4.67 3.52
N CYS A 50 7.99 4.95 4.82
CA CYS A 50 9.12 5.45 5.61
C CYS A 50 10.32 4.50 5.63
N ASP A 51 10.12 3.19 5.51
CA ASP A 51 11.19 2.20 5.38
C ASP A 51 11.80 2.19 3.96
N ARG A 52 10.96 2.35 2.92
CA ARG A 52 11.36 2.25 1.51
C ARG A 52 12.02 3.51 0.96
N VAL A 53 11.60 4.71 1.38
CA VAL A 53 12.19 5.99 0.94
C VAL A 53 13.69 6.10 1.26
N PRO A 54 14.16 5.78 2.48
CA PRO A 54 15.58 5.75 2.83
C PRO A 54 16.28 4.43 2.45
N ASN A 55 15.60 3.50 1.76
CA ASN A 55 16.15 2.17 1.40
C ASN A 55 16.63 1.32 2.60
N LYS A 56 15.96 1.42 3.76
CA LYS A 56 16.31 0.62 4.95
C LYS A 56 15.91 -0.85 4.80
N PHE A 57 14.79 -1.11 4.13
CA PHE A 57 14.27 -2.45 3.83
C PHE A 57 14.15 -3.37 5.04
N GLU A 58 13.96 -2.81 6.24
CA GLU A 58 13.82 -3.55 7.49
C GLU A 58 12.47 -4.27 7.55
N MET A 59 11.45 -3.74 6.86
CA MET A 59 10.13 -4.35 6.78
C MET A 59 10.03 -5.39 5.65
N PRO A 60 9.33 -6.52 5.90
CA PRO A 60 9.10 -7.53 4.87
C PRO A 60 8.38 -6.92 3.67
N SER A 61 8.77 -7.35 2.47
CA SER A 61 8.13 -6.90 1.24
C SER A 61 6.66 -7.30 1.23
N LEU A 62 5.77 -6.45 0.69
CA LEU A 62 4.34 -6.74 0.56
C LEU A 62 4.08 -8.08 -0.17
N ALA A 63 5.03 -8.55 -0.98
CA ALA A 63 4.96 -9.84 -1.67
C ALA A 63 5.04 -11.05 -0.73
N GLN A 64 5.76 -10.97 0.40
CA GLN A 64 5.90 -12.09 1.34
C GLN A 64 4.57 -12.44 2.02
N PRO A 65 3.81 -11.48 2.61
CA PRO A 65 2.49 -11.75 3.14
C PRO A 65 1.50 -12.26 2.09
N ILE A 66 1.60 -11.78 0.84
CA ILE A 66 0.75 -12.26 -0.26
C ILE A 66 1.00 -13.74 -0.53
N ARG A 67 2.27 -14.15 -0.66
CA ARG A 67 2.63 -15.57 -0.83
C ARG A 67 2.17 -16.43 0.33
N LYS A 68 2.36 -15.97 1.57
CA LYS A 68 1.91 -16.68 2.77
C LYS A 68 0.40 -16.88 2.79
N LYS A 69 -0.39 -15.84 2.44
CA LYS A 69 -1.85 -15.96 2.34
C LYS A 69 -2.28 -16.89 1.19
N SER A 70 -1.56 -16.86 0.07
CA SER A 70 -1.83 -17.71 -1.09
C SER A 70 -1.51 -19.19 -0.83
N SER A 71 -0.44 -19.49 -0.09
CA SER A 71 -0.07 -20.87 0.26
C SER A 71 -0.99 -21.45 1.34
N LEU A 72 -1.59 -20.62 2.19
CA LEU A 72 -2.57 -21.06 3.19
C LEU A 72 -3.95 -21.40 2.57
N SER A 73 -4.28 -20.91 1.37
CA SER A 73 -5.55 -21.20 0.70
C SER A 73 -5.51 -22.42 -0.23
N GLY A 74 -4.34 -23.04 -0.41
CA GLY A 74 -4.21 -24.36 -1.01
C GLY A 74 -4.32 -25.41 0.09
N ASN A 75 -5.30 -26.31 0.00
CA ASN A 75 -5.47 -27.41 0.95
C ASN A 75 -4.13 -28.13 1.21
N PRO A 76 -3.72 -28.35 2.47
CA PRO A 76 -2.48 -29.05 2.78
C PRO A 76 -2.72 -30.56 2.64
N SER A 77 -2.76 -31.04 1.42
CA SER A 77 -2.75 -32.47 1.13
C SER A 77 -2.21 -32.70 -0.27
N ILE A 78 -0.89 -32.66 -0.41
CA ILE A 78 -0.11 -33.59 -1.25
C ILE A 78 1.28 -33.61 -0.63
N SER A 79 1.52 -34.61 0.21
CA SER A 79 2.85 -35.12 0.49
C SER A 79 3.31 -35.86 -0.77
N THR A 80 4.02 -35.18 -1.67
CA THR A 80 4.83 -35.87 -2.66
C THR A 80 6.26 -35.81 -2.19
N GLN A 81 6.67 -36.93 -1.60
CA GLN A 81 8.07 -37.30 -1.48
C GLN A 81 8.68 -37.25 -2.88
N PHE A 82 9.71 -36.43 -3.07
CA PHE A 82 10.62 -36.63 -4.19
C PHE A 82 11.63 -37.68 -3.72
N GLU A 83 11.36 -38.94 -4.07
CA GLU A 83 12.42 -39.93 -4.23
C GLU A 83 13.16 -39.58 -5.54
N GLU A 84 14.44 -39.22 -5.41
CA GLU A 84 15.39 -39.31 -6.50
C GLU A 84 15.62 -40.79 -6.79
N ASP A 85 15.33 -41.24 -8.00
CA ASP A 85 15.87 -42.51 -8.49
C ASP A 85 16.35 -42.38 -9.93
N THR A 86 17.67 -42.55 -10.03
CA THR A 86 18.53 -42.96 -11.16
C THR A 86 18.62 -42.08 -12.41
#